data_AF-A0AAE7C011-F1
#
_entry.id   AF-A0AAE7C011-F1
#
_cell.length_a   1.000
_cell.length_b   1.000
_cell.length_c   1.000
_cell.angle_alpha   90.00
_cell.angle_beta   90.00
_cell.angle_gamma   90.00
#
_symmetry.space_group_name_H-M   'P 1'
#
loop_
_entity.id
_entity.type
_entity.pdbx_description
1 polymer ?
#
loop_
_entity_poly.entity_id
_entity_poly.type
_entity_poly.pdbx_seq_one_letter_code
_entity_poly.pdbx_strand_id
1 'polypeptide(L)'
;MKLSYDYEDMIRELKADIEEGLIDYEDTIRIERGETRIATTSFVGGIGAYSPIIDYLFPEDEEIEGRTYEKMSVKGVLFEMEHYNKIL
;
A
#
# COMPACT_ATOMS: atom_id res chain seq x y z
N MET A 1 2.97 -0.43 20.36
CA MET A 1 2.20 -1.22 19.38
C MET A 1 2.82 -0.96 18.03
N LYS A 2 3.50 -1.97 17.49
CA LYS A 2 4.03 -1.93 16.14
C LYS A 2 2.86 -2.21 15.19
N LEU A 3 2.65 -1.35 14.19
CA LEU A 3 1.62 -1.55 13.19
C LEU A 3 2.14 -2.54 12.16
N SER A 4 1.61 -3.77 12.22
CA SER A 4 1.79 -4.79 11.20
C SER A 4 0.53 -4.89 10.36
N TYR A 5 0.69 -5.12 9.07
CA TYR A 5 -0.38 -5.57 8.19
C TYR A 5 0.17 -6.69 7.33
N ASP A 6 -0.61 -7.76 7.17
CA ASP A 6 -0.22 -8.91 6.38
C ASP A 6 -0.37 -8.56 4.90
N TYR A 7 0.76 -8.30 4.27
CA TYR A 7 0.86 -7.95 2.86
C TYR A 7 1.45 -9.08 2.02
N GLU A 8 1.61 -10.31 2.56
CA GLU A 8 2.33 -11.37 1.84
C GLU A 8 1.73 -11.65 0.45
N ASP A 9 0.41 -11.75 0.37
CA ASP A 9 -0.29 -11.99 -0.90
C ASP A 9 -0.20 -10.77 -1.84
N MET A 10 -0.49 -9.56 -1.36
CA MET A 10 -0.43 -8.34 -2.20
C MET A 10 0.98 -8.02 -2.70
N ILE A 11 2.02 -8.29 -1.90
CA ILE A 11 3.42 -8.15 -2.32
C ILE A 11 3.72 -9.15 -3.44
N ARG A 12 3.23 -10.39 -3.32
CA ARG A 12 3.44 -11.42 -4.34
C ARG A 12 2.73 -11.05 -5.64
N GLU A 13 1.48 -10.59 -5.54
CA GLU A 13 0.67 -10.16 -6.69
C GLU A 13 1.33 -8.99 -7.43
N LEU A 14 1.67 -7.90 -6.71
CA LEU A 14 2.29 -6.73 -7.36
C LEU A 14 3.64 -7.07 -8.01
N LYS A 15 4.43 -7.97 -7.41
CA LYS A 15 5.68 -8.45 -8.03
C LYS A 15 5.42 -9.27 -9.29
N ALA A 16 4.42 -10.14 -9.28
CA ALA A 16 4.04 -10.92 -10.46
C ALA A 16 3.57 -9.99 -11.59
N ASP A 17 2.73 -9.00 -11.28
CA ASP A 17 2.24 -8.01 -12.27
C ASP A 17 3.39 -7.22 -12.92
N ILE A 18 4.43 -6.88 -12.15
CA ILE A 18 5.65 -6.24 -12.67
C ILE A 18 6.44 -7.20 -13.56
N GLU A 19 6.62 -8.45 -13.14
CA GLU A 19 7.35 -9.46 -13.91
C GLU A 19 6.65 -9.81 -15.22
N GLU A 20 5.32 -9.82 -15.23
CA GLU A 20 4.47 -10.05 -16.41
C GLU A 20 4.37 -8.83 -17.33
N GLY A 21 4.85 -7.66 -16.88
CA GLY A 21 4.82 -6.40 -17.63
C GLY A 21 3.44 -5.74 -17.69
N LEU A 22 2.53 -6.10 -16.78
CA LEU A 22 1.23 -5.47 -16.61
C LEU A 22 1.37 -4.09 -15.96
N ILE A 23 2.38 -3.94 -15.10
CA ILE A 23 2.71 -2.68 -14.41
C ILE A 23 4.21 -2.42 -14.56
N ASP A 24 4.62 -1.21 -14.95
CA ASP A 24 6.03 -0.83 -14.89
C ASP A 24 6.42 -0.44 -13.45
N TYR A 25 7.60 -0.89 -12.99
CA TYR A 25 8.11 -0.55 -11.66
C TYR A 25 8.32 0.95 -11.44
N GLU A 26 8.55 1.71 -12.51
CA GLU A 26 8.73 3.16 -12.47
C GLU A 26 7.41 3.94 -12.64
N ASP A 27 6.28 3.25 -12.88
CA ASP A 27 4.99 3.89 -13.05
C ASP A 27 4.39 4.40 -11.73
N THR A 28 3.34 5.21 -11.89
CA THR A 28 2.45 5.62 -10.81
C THR A 28 1.12 4.89 -10.92
N ILE A 29 0.73 4.21 -9.85
CA ILE A 29 -0.54 3.50 -9.74
C ILE A 29 -1.48 4.20 -8.74
N ARG A 30 -2.75 3.83 -8.81
CA ARG A 30 -3.76 4.26 -7.84
C ARG A 30 -3.91 3.18 -6.80
N ILE A 31 -3.86 3.55 -5.53
CA ILE A 31 -4.01 2.65 -4.39
C ILE A 31 -5.23 3.02 -3.57
N GLU A 32 -5.90 2.02 -3.03
CA GLU A 32 -6.96 2.21 -2.05
C GLU A 32 -6.41 2.04 -0.65
N ARG A 33 -6.82 2.94 0.24
CA ARG A 33 -6.44 2.92 1.65
C ARG A 33 -7.60 2.36 2.49
N GLY A 34 -7.29 1.42 3.35
CA GLY A 34 -8.20 0.93 4.37
C GLY A 34 -8.36 1.91 5.53
N GLU A 35 -9.11 1.47 6.54
CA GLU A 35 -9.36 2.28 7.74
C GLU A 35 -8.07 2.65 8.46
N THR A 36 -7.98 3.92 8.88
CA THR A 36 -6.85 4.42 9.65
C THR A 36 -6.76 3.72 11.00
N ARG A 37 -5.69 2.97 11.19
CA ARG A 37 -5.31 2.39 12.48
C ARG A 37 -4.45 3.39 13.23
N ILE A 38 -4.88 3.75 14.44
CA ILE A 38 -4.13 4.62 15.33
C ILE A 38 -3.19 3.76 16.16
N ALA A 39 -1.88 3.90 15.98
CA ALA A 39 -0.91 3.36 16.92
C ALA A 39 -0.59 4.41 17.99
N THR A 40 -1.00 4.10 19.22
CA THR A 40 -0.81 4.96 20.39
C THR A 40 0.61 4.96 20.96
N THR A 41 1.66 4.61 20.21
CA THR A 41 3.04 4.61 20.73
C THR A 41 4.12 4.96 19.71
N SER A 42 4.42 6.27 19.66
CA SER A 42 5.75 6.91 19.69
C SER A 42 6.84 6.51 18.69
N PHE A 43 7.12 7.42 17.76
CA PHE A 43 8.46 7.99 17.62
C PHE A 43 8.35 9.48 18.01
N VAL A 44 8.96 9.86 19.14
CA VAL A 44 9.16 11.25 19.58
C VAL A 44 7.90 12.16 19.46
N GLY A 45 6.98 12.05 20.42
CA GLY A 45 6.00 13.12 20.68
C GLY A 45 4.81 13.25 19.72
N GLY A 46 4.32 12.18 19.10
CA GLY A 46 3.12 12.22 18.25
C GLY A 46 2.28 10.94 18.28
N ILE A 47 0.99 11.08 17.92
CA ILE A 47 0.08 9.98 17.58
C ILE A 47 0.38 9.60 16.12
N GLY A 48 0.89 8.39 15.90
CA GLY A 48 1.08 7.84 14.55
C GLY A 48 -0.23 7.21 14.07
N ALA A 49 -0.76 7.71 12.97
CA ALA A 49 -1.92 7.14 12.30
C ALA A 49 -1.46 6.53 10.98
N TYR A 50 -1.87 5.29 10.71
CA TYR A 50 -1.52 4.58 9.48
C TYR A 50 -2.78 3.99 8.84
N SER A 51 -3.00 4.28 7.57
CA SER A 51 -4.03 3.61 6.77
C SER A 51 -3.35 2.62 5.83
N PRO A 52 -3.59 1.30 6.00
CA PRO A 52 -2.96 0.29 5.16
C PRO A 52 -3.42 0.42 3.71
N ILE A 53 -2.57 0.01 2.78
CA ILE A 53 -2.97 -0.25 1.40
C ILE A 53 -3.86 -1.49 1.44
N ILE A 54 -5.01 -1.47 0.78
CA ILE A 54 -5.91 -2.64 0.72
C ILE A 54 -6.18 -3.11 -0.69
N ASP A 55 -5.88 -2.27 -1.68
CA ASP A 55 -6.06 -2.59 -3.09
C ASP A 55 -5.20 -1.64 -3.95
N TYR A 56 -4.99 -2.01 -5.21
CA TYR A 56 -4.43 -1.13 -6.24
C TYR A 56 -5.11 -1.36 -7.59
N LEU A 57 -5.15 -0.31 -8.40
CA LEU A 57 -5.74 -0.35 -9.74
C LEU A 57 -4.64 -0.39 -10.79
N PHE A 58 -4.86 -1.19 -11.84
CA PHE A 58 -4.05 -1.11 -13.05
C PHE A 58 -4.20 0.27 -13.70
N PRO A 59 -3.24 0.73 -14.52
CA PRO A 59 -3.34 2.01 -15.23
C PRO A 59 -4.61 2.16 -16.07
N GLU A 60 -5.10 1.07 -16.67
CA GLU A 60 -6.29 1.01 -17.51
C GLU A 60 -7.62 0.94 -16.73
N ASP A 61 -7.57 0.59 -15.44
CA ASP A 61 -8.79 0.41 -14.65
C ASP A 61 -9.47 1.75 -14.35
N GLU A 62 -10.80 1.71 -14.27
CA GLU A 62 -11.60 2.85 -13.82
C GLU A 62 -11.70 2.88 -12.29
N GLU A 63 -11.74 4.09 -11.72
CA GLU A 63 -11.99 4.25 -10.29
C GLU A 63 -13.44 3.87 -9.97
N ILE A 64 -13.64 3.12 -8.89
CA ILE A 64 -14.97 2.72 -8.43
C ILE A 64 -15.61 3.87 -7.66
N GLU A 65 -16.81 4.29 -8.07
CA GLU A 65 -17.58 5.34 -7.40
C GLU A 65 -17.78 5.02 -5.91
N GLY A 66 -17.48 5.98 -5.04
CA GLY A 66 -17.58 5.84 -3.59
C GLY A 66 -16.35 5.28 -2.90
N ARG A 67 -15.31 4.85 -3.64
CA ARG A 67 -13.99 4.52 -3.09
C ARG A 67 -13.04 5.71 -3.22
N THR A 68 -12.02 5.77 -2.38
CA THR A 68 -11.00 6.84 -2.42
C THR A 68 -9.66 6.25 -2.80
N TYR A 69 -9.05 6.82 -3.84
CA TYR A 69 -7.76 6.39 -4.35
C TYR A 69 -6.69 7.46 -4.16
N GLU A 70 -5.49 7.02 -3.83
CA GLU A 70 -4.28 7.85 -3.76
C GLU A 70 -3.33 7.44 -4.88
N LYS A 71 -2.61 8.40 -5.47
CA LYS A 71 -1.58 8.09 -6.47
C LYS A 71 -0.23 7.90 -5.80
N MET A 72 0.42 6.77 -6.07
CA MET A 72 1.74 6.44 -5.52
C MET A 72 2.58 5.72 -6.58
N SER A 73 3.89 5.90 -6.56
CA SER A 73 4.78 5.12 -7.43
C SER A 73 4.75 3.65 -7.06
N VAL A 74 4.84 2.76 -8.04
CA VAL A 74 4.83 1.30 -7.84
C VAL A 74 5.94 0.88 -6.87
N LYS A 75 7.14 1.41 -7.07
CA LYS A 75 8.25 1.31 -6.11
C LYS A 75 7.90 1.75 -4.69
N GLY A 76 7.16 2.86 -4.55
CA GLY A 76 6.73 3.37 -3.26
C GLY A 76 5.74 2.45 -2.57
N VAL A 77 4.76 1.94 -3.32
CA VAL A 77 3.77 0.97 -2.85
C VAL A 77 4.45 -0.30 -2.34
N LEU A 78 5.35 -0.86 -3.15
CA LEU A 78 6.07 -2.08 -2.78
C LEU A 78 6.95 -1.88 -1.53
N PHE A 79 7.68 -0.76 -1.46
CA PHE A 79 8.49 -0.42 -0.29
C PHE A 79 7.64 -0.29 0.98
N GLU A 80 6.49 0.38 0.88
CA GLU A 80 5.59 0.56 2.01
C GLU A 80 5.05 -0.78 2.52
N MET A 81 4.52 -1.62 1.61
CA MET A 81 4.03 -2.95 1.96
C MET A 81 5.12 -3.80 2.60
N GLU A 82 6.33 -3.86 2.02
CA GLU A 82 7.45 -4.62 2.60
C GLU A 82 7.88 -4.10 3.98
N HIS A 83 7.81 -2.78 4.21
CA HIS A 83 8.16 -2.17 5.50
C HIS A 83 7.16 -2.59 6.59
N TYR A 84 5.87 -2.40 6.35
CA TYR A 84 4.83 -2.70 7.33
C TYR A 84 4.54 -4.19 7.48
N ASN A 85 4.88 -5.02 6.48
CA ASN A 85 4.83 -6.49 6.61
C ASN A 85 5.90 -7.03 7.57
N LYS A 86 7.10 -6.42 7.60
CA LYS A 86 8.21 -6.85 8.46
C LYS A 86 8.10 -6.37 9.91
N ILE A 87 7.21 -5.41 10.18
CA ILE A 87 7.02 -4.85 11.51
C ILE A 87 6.19 -5.85 12.33
N LEU A 88 6.88 -6.74 13.05
CA LEU A 88 6.36 -7.60 14.13
C LEU A 88 6.42 -6.87 15.47
#